data_AF-A0AAW2NBF2-F1
#
_entry.id   AF-A0AAW2NBF2-F1
#
_cell.length_a   1.000
_cell.length_b   1.000
_cell.length_c   1.000
_cell.angle_alpha   90.00
_cell.angle_beta   90.00
_cell.angle_gamma   90.00
#
_symmetry.space_group_name_H-M   'P 1'
#
loop_
_entity.id
_entity.type
_entity.pdbx_description
1 polymer ?
#
loop_
_entity_poly.entity_id
_entity_poly.type
_entity_poly.pdbx_seq_one_letter_code
_entity_poly.pdbx_strand_id
1 'polypeptide(L)' 'MSKNLLTLIMDIHKFNGTNYNDWLRNFRIVLDFENQGYVLDNPVPTVLPEGSSLEELVTFEKWLQDDRKVHSMTN' A
#
# COMPACT_ATOMS: atom_id res chain seq x y z
N MET A 1 -13.35 14.06 -0.90
CA MET A 1 -12.21 13.49 -0.17
C MET A 1 -11.32 14.64 0.27
N SER A 2 -11.01 14.77 1.55
CA SER A 2 -10.03 15.75 2.01
C SER A 2 -8.67 15.37 1.45
N LYS A 3 -8.10 16.18 0.55
CA LYS A 3 -6.72 16.01 0.10
C LYS A 3 -5.81 16.22 1.30
N ASN A 4 -5.27 15.15 1.87
CA ASN A 4 -4.25 15.29 2.91
C ASN A 4 -2.91 15.64 2.23
N LEU A 5 -1.96 16.20 2.99
CA LEU A 5 -0.66 16.61 2.47
C LEU A 5 0.14 15.46 1.81
N LEU A 6 -0.13 14.21 2.19
CA LEU A 6 0.52 13.02 1.63
C LEU A 6 0.01 12.70 0.22
N THR A 7 -1.30 12.80 0.00
CA THR A 7 -1.88 12.70 -1.35
C THR A 7 -1.38 13.82 -2.27
N LEU A 8 -1.12 15.02 -1.71
CA LEU A 8 -0.55 16.13 -2.48
C LEU A 8 0.91 15.87 -2.90
N ILE A 9 1.72 15.25 -2.04
CA ILE A 9 3.10 14.85 -2.38
C ILE A 9 3.11 13.86 -3.54
N MET A 10 2.16 12.90 -3.54
CA MET A 10 2.02 11.94 -4.65
C MET A 10 1.57 12.61 -5.95
N ASP A 11 0.67 13.60 -5.87
CA ASP A 11 0.25 14.40 -7.04
C ASP A 11 1.42 15.22 -7.62
N ILE A 12 2.24 15.87 -6.77
CA ILE A 12 3.39 16.69 -7.20
C ILE A 12 4.49 15.83 -7.82
N HIS A 13 4.76 14.68 -7.21
CA HIS A 13 5.79 13.76 -7.66
C HIS A 13 5.19 12.55 -8.39
N LYS A 14 4.10 12.75 -9.13
CA LYS A 14 3.46 11.68 -9.90
C LYS A 14 4.49 11.03 -10.82
N PHE A 15 4.40 9.71 -10.94
CA PHE A 15 5.31 8.95 -11.78
C PHE A 15 5.19 9.42 -13.24
N ASN A 16 6.32 9.82 -13.83
CA ASN A 16 6.40 10.36 -15.18
C ASN A 16 7.28 9.52 -16.12
N GLY A 17 7.66 8.31 -15.70
CA GLY A 17 8.55 7.42 -16.45
C GLY A 17 10.04 7.66 -16.21
N THR A 18 10.45 8.86 -15.80
CA THR A 18 11.86 9.22 -15.56
C THR A 18 12.23 9.36 -14.08
N ASN A 19 11.24 9.53 -13.20
CA ASN A 19 11.41 9.81 -11.79
C ASN A 19 11.17 8.61 -10.87
N TYR A 20 11.41 7.38 -11.33
CA TYR A 20 11.05 6.15 -10.61
C TYR A 20 11.56 6.13 -9.16
N ASN A 21 12.82 6.47 -8.92
CA ASN A 21 13.41 6.44 -7.59
C ASN A 21 12.78 7.46 -6.64
N ASP A 22 12.52 8.68 -7.13
CA ASP A 22 11.91 9.75 -6.34
C ASP A 22 10.45 9.44 -6.05
N TRP A 23 9.72 8.96 -7.05
CA TRP A 23 8.35 8.50 -6.92
C TRP A 23 8.25 7.36 -5.91
N LEU A 24 9.07 6.31 -6.04
CA LEU A 24 9.06 5.16 -5.13
C LEU A 24 9.42 5.58 -3.69
N ARG A 25 10.39 6.49 -3.53
CA ARG A 25 10.74 7.03 -2.21
C ARG A 25 9.57 7.77 -1.57
N ASN A 26 8.92 8.66 -2.31
CA ASN A 26 7.76 9.41 -1.80
C ASN A 26 6.59 8.47 -1.51
N PHE A 27 6.38 7.47 -2.36
CA PHE A 27 5.35 6.46 -2.18
C PHE A 27 5.57 5.66 -0.89
N ARG A 28 6.80 5.18 -0.63
CA ARG A 28 7.16 4.51 0.63
C ARG A 28 6.90 5.39 1.85
N ILE A 29 7.25 6.67 1.81
CA ILE A 29 6.97 7.61 2.92
C ILE A 29 5.47 7.69 3.22
N VAL A 30 4.63 7.76 2.19
CA VAL A 30 3.16 7.80 2.37
C VAL A 30 2.66 6.48 2.96
N LEU A 31 3.11 5.35 2.44
CA LEU A 31 2.70 4.04 2.93
C LEU A 31 3.16 3.77 4.37
N ASP A 32 4.39 4.15 4.72
CA ASP A 32 4.90 4.01 6.10
C ASP A 32 4.10 4.87 7.07
N PHE A 33 3.72 6.09 6.67
CA PHE A 33 2.86 6.95 7.47
C PHE A 33 1.48 6.33 7.71
N GLU A 34 0.94 5.62 6.72
CA GLU A 34 -0.33 4.91 6.84
C GLU A 34 -0.20 3.50 7.45
N ASN A 35 1.01 3.10 7.85
CA ASN A 35 1.34 1.76 8.35
C ASN A 35 0.99 0.64 7.34
N GLN A 36 1.19 0.92 6.05
CA GLN A 36 0.93 0.05 4.90
C GLN A 36 2.19 -0.29 4.09
N GLY A 37 3.37 0.23 4.48
CA GLY A 37 4.64 -0.02 3.77
C GLY A 37 4.95 -1.51 3.61
N TYR A 38 4.50 -2.32 4.58
CA TYR A 38 4.63 -3.78 4.57
C TYR A 38 4.02 -4.46 3.33
N VAL A 39 3.05 -3.83 2.65
CA VAL A 39 2.45 -4.38 1.42
C VAL A 39 3.47 -4.44 0.27
N LEU A 40 4.45 -3.53 0.24
CA LEU A 40 5.49 -3.54 -0.80
C LEU A 40 6.60 -4.56 -0.53
N ASP A 41 6.90 -4.78 0.75
CA ASP A 41 8.05 -5.60 1.16
C ASP A 41 7.66 -7.06 1.41
N ASN A 42 6.42 -7.31 1.84
CA ASN A 42 5.94 -8.65 2.13
C ASN A 42 5.38 -9.32 0.88
N PRO A 43 5.64 -10.63 0.69
CA PRO A 43 4.98 -11.39 -0.36
C PRO A 43 3.46 -11.39 -0.12
N VAL A 44 2.71 -11.45 -1.23
CA VAL A 44 1.26 -11.68 -1.19
C VAL A 44 1.00 -12.91 -0.31
N PRO A 45 0.19 -12.81 0.75
CA PRO A 45 -0.11 -13.94 1.58
C PRO A 45 -0.71 -15.05 0.72
N THR A 46 -0.21 -16.27 0.87
CA THR A 46 -0.79 -17.44 0.23
C THR A 46 -2.25 -17.58 0.67
N VAL A 47 -3.13 -18.03 -0.23
CA VAL A 47 -4.53 -18.31 0.10
C VAL A 47 -4.60 -19.13 1.38
N LEU A 48 -5.37 -18.66 2.35
CA LEU A 48 -5.51 -19.30 3.65
C LEU A 48 -6.05 -20.74 3.49
N PRO A 49 -5.37 -21.75 4.06
CA PRO A 49 -5.85 -23.14 4.02
C PRO A 49 -7.23 -23.30 4.69
N GLU A 50 -7.94 -24.36 4.31
CA GLU A 50 -9.12 -24.77 5.07
C GLU A 50 -8.75 -25.07 6.53
N GLY A 51 -9.49 -24.46 7.47
CA GLY A 51 -9.22 -24.59 8.91
C GLY A 51 -8.30 -23.51 9.49
N SER A 52 -7.92 -22.49 8.71
CA SER A 52 -7.24 -21.31 9.26
C SER A 52 -8.01 -20.68 10.42
N SER A 53 -7.26 -20.20 11.40
CA SER A 53 -7.77 -19.51 12.56
C SER A 53 -8.44 -18.18 12.19
N LEU A 54 -9.29 -17.68 13.09
CA LEU A 54 -9.93 -16.37 12.91
C LEU A 54 -8.90 -15.23 12.82
N GLU A 55 -7.78 -15.33 13.55
CA GLU A 55 -6.72 -14.32 13.54
C GLU A 55 -6.00 -14.26 12.18
N GLU A 56 -5.74 -15.43 11.58
CA GLU A 56 -5.18 -15.53 10.23
C GLU A 56 -6.13 -14.93 9.19
N LEU A 57 -7.43 -15.24 9.29
CA LEU A 57 -8.47 -14.68 8.41
C LEU A 57 -8.55 -13.15 8.51
N VAL A 58 -8.54 -12.60 9.72
CA VAL A 58 -8.55 -11.15 9.96
C VAL A 58 -7.30 -10.48 9.40
N THR A 59 -6.13 -11.09 9.60
CA THR A 59 -4.85 -10.58 9.10
C THR A 59 -4.83 -10.58 7.57
N PHE A 60 -5.32 -11.64 6.93
CA PHE A 60 -5.42 -11.74 5.47
C PHE A 60 -6.38 -10.72 4.87
N GLU A 61 -7.56 -10.54 5.46
CA GLU A 61 -8.52 -9.54 4.99
C GLU A 61 -7.97 -8.12 5.15
N LYS A 62 -7.29 -7.83 6.26
CA LYS A 62 -6.60 -6.55 6.47
C LYS A 62 -5.53 -6.31 5.40
N TRP A 63 -4.72 -7.32 5.09
CA TRP A 63 -3.72 -7.24 4.03
C TRP A 63 -4.38 -6.91 2.69
N LEU A 64 -5.47 -7.60 2.32
CA LEU A 64 -6.20 -7.35 1.08
C LEU A 64 -6.79 -5.93 1.01
N GLN A 65 -7.28 -5.40 2.13
CA GLN A 65 -7.79 -4.03 2.19
C GLN A 65 -6.69 -3.00 2.00
N ASP A 66 -5.55 -3.20 2.68
CA ASP A 66 -4.40 -2.32 2.57
C ASP A 66 -3.83 -2.38 1.13
N ASP A 67 -3.69 -3.56 0.53
CA ASP A 67 -3.25 -3.75 -0.86
C ASP A 67 -4.14 -3.04 -1.88
N ARG A 68 -5.47 -3.19 -1.76
CA ARG A 68 -6.44 -2.46 -2.61
C ARG A 68 -6.29 -0.95 -2.48
N LYS A 69 -6.01 -0.45 -1.28
CA LYS A 69 -5.81 0.98 -1.04
C LYS A 69 -4.50 1.46 -1.67
N VAL A 70 -3.40 0.74 -1.49
CA VAL A 70 -2.10 1.02 -2.12
C VAL A 70 -2.23 1.09 -3.64
N HIS A 71 -2.90 0.11 -4.26
CA HIS A 71 -3.14 0.09 -5.70
C HIS A 71 -4.04 1.24 -6.19
N SER A 72 -4.95 1.76 -5.36
CA SER A 72 -5.77 2.91 -5.74
C SER A 72 -4.98 4.22 -5.79
N MET A 73 -3.82 4.30 -5.12
CA MET A 73 -2.97 5.49 -5.09
C MET A 73 -2.03 5.62 -6.29
N THR A 74 -1.90 4.57 -7.10
CA THR A 74 -0.95 4.51 -8.23
C THR A 74 -1.59 4.73 -9.61
N ASN A 75 -2.89 5.01 -9.69
CA ASN A 75 -3.64 5.32 -10.93
C ASN A 75 -3.66 6.84 -11.26
#